data_AF-A0A2H0VIQ7-F1
#
_entry.id   AF-A0A2H0VIQ7-F1
#
_cell.length_a   1.000
_cell.length_b   1.000
_cell.length_c   1.000
_cell.angle_alpha   90.00
_cell.angle_beta   90.00
_cell.angle_gamma   90.00
#
_symmetry.space_group_name_H-M   'P 1'
#
loop_
_entity.id
_entity.type
_entity.pdbx_description
1 polymer ?
#
loop_
_entity_poly.entity_id
_entity_poly.type
_entity_poly.pdbx_seq_one_letter_code
_entity_poly.pdbx_strand_id
1 'polypeptide(L)'
;MSLSINDEQKVNILMSALDERYASLRVIRERVQSIGIWSLGLLITASGWVIQSDVSFSFTQKVMLLTGLFIAFYALRFRYLEDLERGFKKQQQVAVRLEKALGMYEPNFFDKNEEDPIYPRAWQDAGNKDGNGKFFQSTHLLLYVGFLALVTSIVLTCTDHNGSRQYQHFDNTHYFYQSYEQT
;
A
#
# COMPACT_ATOMS: atom_id res chain seq x y z
N MET A 1 -9.11 -21.61 -44.13
CA MET A 1 -10.49 -21.69 -43.59
C MET A 1 -10.67 -20.48 -42.68
N SER A 2 -11.03 -19.32 -43.24
CA SER A 2 -11.27 -18.09 -42.50
C SER A 2 -12.65 -18.17 -41.87
N LEU A 3 -12.73 -18.35 -40.54
CA LEU A 3 -13.97 -18.17 -39.79
C LEU A 3 -14.44 -16.72 -40.01
N SER A 4 -15.46 -16.53 -40.85
CA SER A 4 -16.14 -15.25 -41.00
C SER A 4 -16.97 -15.03 -39.74
N ILE A 5 -16.33 -14.54 -38.68
CA ILE A 5 -17.00 -14.16 -37.44
C ILE A 5 -18.03 -13.08 -37.81
N ASN A 6 -19.31 -13.34 -37.53
CA ASN A 6 -20.40 -12.39 -37.75
C ASN A 6 -20.16 -11.15 -36.87
N ASP A 7 -20.56 -9.95 -37.31
CA ASP A 7 -20.25 -8.71 -36.60
C ASP A 7 -20.87 -8.67 -35.19
N GLU A 8 -22.05 -9.29 -35.00
CA GLU A 8 -22.65 -9.49 -33.67
C GLU A 8 -21.80 -10.37 -32.74
N GLN A 9 -21.16 -11.42 -33.29
CA GLN A 9 -20.26 -12.28 -32.51
C GLN A 9 -18.99 -11.53 -32.11
N LYS A 10 -18.47 -10.65 -32.98
CA LYS A 10 -17.32 -9.80 -32.64
C LYS A 10 -17.66 -8.87 -31.48
N VAL A 11 -18.81 -8.19 -31.53
CA VAL A 11 -19.25 -7.28 -30.47
C VAL A 11 -19.43 -8.03 -29.14
N ASN A 12 -20.06 -9.20 -29.16
CA ASN A 12 -20.22 -10.02 -27.94
C ASN A 12 -18.86 -10.47 -27.36
N ILE A 13 -17.89 -10.83 -28.21
CA ILE A 13 -16.53 -11.16 -27.77
C ILE A 13 -15.84 -9.92 -27.17
N LEU A 14 -15.97 -8.74 -27.80
CA LEU A 14 -15.39 -7.50 -27.28
C LEU A 14 -16.00 -7.11 -25.93
N MET A 15 -17.33 -7.21 -25.79
CA MET A 15 -18.03 -6.92 -24.53
C MET A 15 -17.61 -7.88 -23.42
N SER A 16 -17.56 -9.19 -23.71
CA SER A 16 -17.09 -10.20 -22.75
C SER A 16 -15.63 -9.94 -22.32
N ALA A 17 -14.76 -9.60 -23.27
CA ALA A 17 -13.37 -9.25 -22.98
C ALA A 17 -13.28 -7.96 -22.13
N LEU A 18 -14.12 -6.95 -22.39
CA LEU A 18 -14.16 -5.72 -21.61
C LEU A 18 -14.59 -5.97 -20.16
N ASP A 19 -15.64 -6.76 -19.96
CA ASP A 19 -16.14 -7.15 -18.63
C ASP A 19 -15.07 -7.90 -17.83
N GLU A 20 -14.33 -8.82 -18.46
CA GLU A 20 -13.22 -9.52 -17.82
C GLU A 20 -12.11 -8.55 -17.39
N ARG A 21 -11.78 -7.55 -18.22
CA ARG A 21 -10.77 -6.54 -17.86
C ARG A 21 -11.26 -5.67 -16.71
N TYR A 22 -12.53 -5.27 -16.68
CA TYR A 22 -13.08 -4.53 -15.55
C TYR A 22 -13.10 -5.33 -14.26
N ALA A 23 -13.45 -6.63 -14.32
CA ALA A 23 -13.36 -7.51 -13.18
C ALA A 23 -11.92 -7.58 -12.64
N SER A 24 -10.94 -7.70 -13.54
CA SER A 24 -9.51 -7.71 -13.15
C SER A 24 -9.06 -6.40 -12.51
N LEU A 25 -9.46 -5.25 -13.07
CA LEU A 25 -9.16 -3.92 -12.53
C LEU A 25 -9.76 -3.73 -11.14
N ARG A 26 -11.00 -4.19 -10.94
CA ARG A 26 -11.68 -4.17 -9.65
C ARG A 26 -10.93 -5.02 -8.61
N VAL A 27 -10.55 -6.24 -8.96
CA VAL A 27 -9.79 -7.13 -8.06
C VAL A 27 -8.44 -6.50 -7.66
N ILE A 28 -7.71 -5.88 -8.59
CA ILE A 28 -6.45 -5.19 -8.26
C ILE A 28 -6.71 -4.02 -7.29
N ARG A 29 -7.75 -3.22 -7.54
CA ARG A 29 -8.14 -2.11 -6.67
C ARG A 29 -8.44 -2.58 -5.25
N GLU A 30 -9.25 -3.62 -5.11
CA GLU A 30 -9.62 -4.21 -3.82
C GLU A 30 -8.39 -4.74 -3.06
N ARG A 31 -7.46 -5.40 -3.76
CA ARG A 31 -6.20 -5.89 -3.17
C ARG A 31 -5.32 -4.75 -2.65
N VAL A 32 -5.15 -3.70 -3.45
CA VAL A 32 -4.37 -2.51 -3.06
C VAL A 32 -4.99 -1.84 -1.83
N GLN A 33 -6.31 -1.67 -1.79
CA GLN A 33 -7.01 -1.11 -0.63
C GLN A 33 -6.87 -1.98 0.61
N SER A 34 -7.11 -3.28 0.48
CA SER A 34 -7.00 -4.24 1.58
C SER A 34 -5.60 -4.21 2.18
N ILE A 35 -4.56 -4.28 1.35
CA ILE A 35 -3.17 -4.23 1.79
C ILE A 35 -2.83 -2.88 2.41
N GLY A 36 -3.34 -1.78 1.87
CA GLY A 36 -3.20 -0.45 2.48
C GLY A 36 -3.78 -0.39 3.89
N ILE A 37 -5.00 -0.89 4.08
CA ILE A 37 -5.68 -0.92 5.38
C ILE A 37 -4.93 -1.82 6.38
N TRP A 38 -4.54 -3.03 5.96
CA TRP A 38 -3.77 -3.95 6.80
C TRP A 38 -2.41 -3.36 7.20
N SER A 39 -1.69 -2.77 6.24
CA SER A 39 -0.40 -2.13 6.51
C SER A 39 -0.55 -0.97 7.48
N LEU A 40 -1.56 -0.11 7.29
CA LEU A 40 -1.83 1.02 8.17
C LEU A 40 -2.19 0.55 9.59
N GLY A 41 -3.06 -0.47 9.71
CA GLY A 41 -3.44 -1.05 10.99
C GLY A 41 -2.26 -1.63 11.76
N LEU A 42 -1.37 -2.36 11.08
CA LEU A 42 -0.14 -2.88 11.66
C LEU A 42 0.80 -1.75 12.10
N LEU A 43 0.97 -0.71 11.28
CA LEU A 43 1.84 0.43 11.60
C LEU A 43 1.33 1.21 12.81
N ILE A 44 0.03 1.50 12.89
CA ILE A 44 -0.58 2.20 14.04
C ILE A 44 -0.49 1.34 15.30
N THR A 45 -0.81 0.05 15.20
CA THR A 45 -0.75 -0.88 16.33
C THR A 45 0.68 -1.01 16.86
N ALA A 46 1.67 -1.18 15.97
CA ALA A 46 3.07 -1.20 16.35
C ALA A 46 3.52 0.13 16.97
N SER A 47 3.03 1.27 16.46
CA SER A 47 3.36 2.59 17.01
C SER A 47 2.82 2.74 18.43
N GLY A 48 1.55 2.37 18.65
CA GLY A 48 0.92 2.39 19.96
C GLY A 48 1.61 1.44 20.95
N TRP A 49 1.99 0.25 20.50
CA TRP A 49 2.77 -0.69 21.29
C TRP A 49 4.13 -0.12 21.70
N VAL A 50 4.88 0.47 20.78
CA VAL A 50 6.19 1.10 21.07
C VAL A 50 6.07 2.26 22.06
N ILE A 51 4.96 3.00 22.05
CA ILE A 51 4.71 4.09 23.00
C ILE A 51 4.33 3.57 24.39
N GLN A 52 3.55 2.49 24.46
CA GLN A 52 3.05 1.93 25.73
C GLN A 52 4.05 0.99 26.40
N SER A 53 4.84 0.27 25.61
CA SER A 53 5.89 -0.58 26.13
C SER A 53 6.97 0.32 26.74
N ASP A 54 7.11 0.27 28.06
CA ASP A 54 8.16 0.96 28.84
C ASP A 54 9.54 0.32 28.59
N VAL A 55 9.80 -0.07 27.34
CA VAL A 55 10.97 -0.81 26.89
C VAL A 55 11.99 0.21 26.43
N SER A 56 13.02 0.39 27.24
CA SER A 56 14.19 1.17 26.86
C SER A 56 14.99 0.41 25.79
N PHE A 57 14.73 0.72 24.52
CA PHE A 57 15.51 0.13 23.42
C PHE A 57 16.94 0.69 23.41
N SER A 58 17.92 -0.22 23.41
CA SER A 58 19.33 0.11 23.17
C SER A 58 19.51 0.75 21.78
N PHE A 59 20.52 1.61 21.63
CA PHE A 59 20.87 2.25 20.35
C PHE A 59 21.00 1.22 19.22
N THR A 60 21.65 0.08 19.48
CA THR A 60 21.83 -0.99 18.50
C THR A 60 20.49 -1.62 18.08
N GLN A 61 19.55 -1.80 19.02
CA GLN A 61 18.22 -2.34 18.73
C GLN A 61 17.39 -1.36 17.90
N LYS A 62 17.49 -0.06 18.18
CA LYS A 62 16.82 1.00 17.41
C LYS A 62 17.27 1.01 15.96
N VAL A 63 18.59 0.96 15.73
CA VAL A 63 19.14 0.93 14.38
C VAL A 63 18.72 -0.34 13.63
N MET A 64 18.73 -1.49 14.29
CA MET A 64 18.29 -2.76 13.70
C MET A 64 16.80 -2.72 13.31
N LEU A 65 15.92 -2.23 14.20
CA LEU A 65 14.49 -2.09 13.95
C LEU A 65 14.21 -1.11 12.81
N LEU A 66 14.85 0.07 12.83
CA LEU A 66 14.69 1.05 11.75
C LEU A 66 15.15 0.47 10.42
N THR A 67 16.31 -0.18 10.38
CA THR A 67 16.83 -0.78 9.14
C THR A 67 15.87 -1.83 8.59
N GLY A 68 15.38 -2.73 9.45
CA GLY A 68 14.38 -3.74 9.06
C GLY A 68 13.08 -3.11 8.57
N LEU A 69 12.61 -2.07 9.25
CA LEU A 69 11.40 -1.33 8.88
C LEU A 69 11.55 -0.63 7.51
N PHE A 70 12.69 0.01 7.25
CA PHE A 70 13.01 0.62 5.95
C PHE A 70 13.08 -0.42 4.84
N ILE A 71 13.69 -1.59 5.07
CA ILE A 71 13.74 -2.69 4.09
C ILE A 71 12.33 -3.21 3.78
N ALA A 72 11.52 -3.47 4.82
CA ALA A 72 10.14 -3.94 4.66
C ALA A 72 9.29 -2.92 3.90
N PHE A 73 9.40 -1.64 4.27
CA PHE A 73 8.72 -0.54 3.60
C PHE A 73 9.14 -0.43 2.13
N TYR A 74 10.44 -0.52 1.86
CA TYR A 74 10.97 -0.48 0.50
C TYR A 74 10.42 -1.65 -0.35
N ALA A 75 10.44 -2.87 0.20
CA ALA A 75 9.91 -4.04 -0.48
C ALA A 75 8.41 -3.91 -0.80
N LEU A 76 7.62 -3.40 0.16
CA LEU A 76 6.19 -3.19 -0.03
C LEU A 76 5.91 -2.09 -1.07
N ARG A 77 6.61 -0.95 -0.96
CA ARG A 77 6.36 0.22 -1.79
C ARG A 77 6.87 0.09 -3.22
N PHE A 78 8.11 -0.35 -3.41
CA PHE A 78 8.77 -0.33 -4.72
C PHE A 78 8.69 -1.66 -5.43
N ARG A 79 8.59 -2.78 -4.71
CA ARG A 79 8.44 -4.09 -5.34
C ARG A 79 6.97 -4.43 -5.55
N TYR A 80 6.20 -4.40 -4.48
CA TYR A 80 4.85 -4.95 -4.52
C TYR A 80 3.82 -3.97 -5.11
N LEU A 81 3.73 -2.74 -4.58
CA LEU A 81 2.75 -1.76 -5.06
C LEU A 81 3.06 -1.27 -6.49
N GLU A 82 4.34 -1.13 -6.84
CA GLU A 82 4.73 -0.72 -8.19
C GLU A 82 4.39 -1.80 -9.24
N ASP A 83 4.56 -3.08 -8.91
CA ASP A 83 4.18 -4.17 -9.80
C ASP A 83 2.65 -4.23 -9.99
N LEU A 84 1.88 -4.00 -8.91
CA LEU A 84 0.42 -3.88 -9.00
C LEU A 84 -0.02 -2.67 -9.84
N GLU A 85 0.64 -1.52 -9.69
CA GLU A 85 0.35 -0.32 -10.48
C GLU A 85 0.64 -0.56 -11.97
N ARG A 86 1.78 -1.21 -12.28
CA ARG A 86 2.11 -1.61 -13.66
C ARG A 86 1.09 -2.59 -14.22
N GLY A 87 0.66 -3.56 -13.42
CA GLY A 87 -0.41 -4.50 -13.78
C GLY A 87 -1.72 -3.77 -14.08
N PHE A 88 -2.13 -2.86 -13.20
CA PHE A 88 -3.34 -2.05 -13.36
C PHE A 88 -3.29 -1.20 -14.64
N LYS A 89 -2.19 -0.47 -14.87
CA LYS A 89 -2.00 0.36 -16.07
C LYS A 89 -2.08 -0.45 -17.36
N LYS A 90 -1.50 -1.66 -17.38
CA LYS A 90 -1.60 -2.55 -18.56
C LYS A 90 -3.04 -3.00 -18.81
N GLN A 91 -3.78 -3.38 -17.77
CA GLN A 91 -5.18 -3.77 -17.92
C GLN A 91 -6.05 -2.59 -18.38
N GLN A 92 -5.81 -1.40 -17.82
CA GLN A 92 -6.51 -0.18 -18.19
C GLN A 92 -6.24 0.24 -19.64
N GLN A 93 -4.99 0.12 -20.11
CA GLN A 93 -4.63 0.34 -21.51
C GLN A 93 -5.40 -0.59 -22.47
N VAL A 94 -5.58 -1.86 -22.10
CA VAL A 94 -6.34 -2.81 -22.90
C VAL A 94 -7.83 -2.47 -22.88
N ALA A 95 -8.39 -2.12 -21.72
CA ALA A 95 -9.78 -1.69 -21.59
C ALA A 95 -10.08 -0.46 -22.48
N VAL A 96 -9.26 0.58 -22.42
CA VAL A 96 -9.43 1.79 -23.25
C VAL A 96 -9.33 1.47 -24.76
N ARG A 97 -8.49 0.52 -25.16
CA ARG A 97 -8.42 0.07 -26.57
C ARG A 97 -9.70 -0.64 -27.00
N LEU A 98 -10.27 -1.49 -26.15
CA LEU A 98 -11.54 -2.18 -26.42
C LEU A 98 -12.70 -1.18 -26.46
N GLU A 99 -12.77 -0.25 -25.51
CA GLU A 99 -13.76 0.82 -25.47
C GLU A 99 -13.70 1.73 -26.70
N LYS A 100 -12.48 2.07 -27.16
CA LYS A 100 -12.30 2.81 -28.41
C LYS A 100 -12.77 2.02 -29.62
N ALA A 101 -12.50 0.71 -29.67
CA ALA A 101 -12.99 -0.16 -30.74
C ALA A 101 -14.52 -0.30 -30.73
N LEU A 102 -15.16 -0.13 -29.57
CA LEU A 102 -16.62 -0.11 -29.40
C LEU A 102 -17.23 1.28 -29.68
N GLY A 103 -16.45 2.33 -29.95
CA GLY A 103 -16.97 3.67 -30.21
C GLY A 103 -17.38 4.47 -28.98
N MET A 104 -17.02 4.03 -27.75
CA MET A 104 -17.47 4.64 -26.48
C MET A 104 -16.95 6.07 -26.24
N TYR A 105 -15.97 6.51 -27.03
CA TYR A 105 -15.37 7.85 -26.96
C TYR A 105 -15.77 8.74 -28.14
N GLU A 106 -16.56 8.23 -29.07
CA GLU A 106 -17.01 8.98 -30.24
C GLU A 106 -18.36 9.65 -29.93
N PRO A 107 -18.44 10.99 -30.07
CA PRO A 107 -19.71 11.69 -29.91
C PRO A 107 -20.65 11.27 -31.03
N ASN A 108 -21.96 11.24 -30.76
CA ASN A 108 -23.00 10.83 -31.72
C ASN A 108 -22.92 9.37 -32.23
N PHE A 109 -22.09 8.50 -31.63
CA PHE A 109 -21.94 7.10 -32.08
C PHE A 109 -23.13 6.23 -31.67
N PHE A 110 -23.57 6.33 -30.41
CA PHE A 110 -24.66 5.54 -29.85
C PHE A 110 -26.00 6.28 -29.83
N ASP A 111 -25.99 7.56 -29.43
CA ASP A 111 -27.15 8.46 -29.55
C ASP A 111 -26.76 9.64 -30.43
N LYS A 112 -27.45 9.80 -31.56
CA LYS A 112 -27.18 10.87 -32.54
C LYS A 112 -27.48 12.27 -32.03
N ASN A 113 -28.17 12.40 -30.89
CA ASN A 113 -28.52 13.67 -30.29
C ASN A 113 -27.58 14.06 -29.13
N GLU A 114 -26.64 13.18 -28.76
CA GLU A 114 -25.74 13.40 -27.64
C GLU A 114 -24.35 13.84 -28.17
N GLU A 115 -24.08 15.13 -28.01
CA GLU A 115 -22.83 15.77 -28.44
C GLU A 115 -21.64 15.34 -27.58
N ASP A 116 -21.90 14.88 -26.35
CA ASP A 116 -20.88 14.37 -25.44
C ASP A 116 -20.68 12.86 -25.63
N PRO A 117 -19.42 12.36 -25.62
CA PRO A 117 -19.16 10.94 -25.65
C PRO A 117 -19.60 10.27 -24.34
N ILE A 118 -20.06 9.01 -24.43
CA ILE A 118 -20.50 8.21 -23.27
C ILE A 118 -19.42 8.19 -22.19
N TYR A 119 -18.16 8.02 -22.58
CA TYR A 119 -17.03 8.07 -21.65
C TYR A 119 -16.26 9.40 -21.72
N PRO A 120 -15.95 10.01 -20.56
CA PRO A 120 -15.21 11.25 -20.52
C PRO A 120 -13.79 11.03 -21.05
N ARG A 121 -13.24 12.02 -21.76
CA ARG A 121 -11.85 11.98 -22.26
C ARG A 121 -10.82 11.76 -21.15
N ALA A 122 -11.10 12.23 -19.93
CA ALA A 122 -10.26 11.95 -18.77
C ALA A 122 -10.09 10.45 -18.48
N TRP A 123 -11.08 9.61 -18.80
CA TRP A 123 -10.99 8.16 -18.69
C TRP A 123 -10.08 7.56 -19.78
N GLN A 124 -10.19 8.07 -21.00
CA GLN A 124 -9.29 7.74 -22.11
C GLN A 124 -7.84 8.07 -21.78
N ASP A 125 -7.61 9.26 -21.22
CA ASP A 125 -6.30 9.75 -20.82
C ASP A 125 -5.72 9.00 -19.62
N ALA A 126 -6.57 8.52 -18.71
CA ALA A 126 -6.14 7.66 -17.61
C ALA A 126 -5.58 6.32 -18.10
N GLY A 127 -5.99 5.85 -19.29
CA GLY A 127 -5.40 4.69 -19.96
C GLY A 127 -4.14 4.98 -20.77
N ASN A 128 -3.69 6.23 -20.91
CA ASN A 128 -2.42 6.53 -21.58
C ASN A 128 -1.21 6.15 -20.70
N LYS A 129 -0.02 6.01 -21.31
CA LYS A 129 1.22 5.58 -20.63
C LYS A 129 1.58 6.43 -19.41
N ASP A 130 1.17 7.69 -19.41
CA ASP A 130 1.43 8.68 -18.37
C ASP A 130 0.21 8.95 -17.46
N GLY A 131 -0.88 8.23 -17.66
CA GLY A 131 -2.10 8.32 -16.86
C GLY A 131 -1.83 7.88 -15.42
N ASN A 132 -1.64 8.84 -14.51
CA ASN A 132 -1.53 8.56 -13.09
C ASN A 132 -2.90 8.60 -12.43
N GLY A 133 -3.43 7.43 -12.11
CA GLY A 133 -4.63 7.31 -11.29
C GLY A 133 -4.38 7.85 -9.88
N LYS A 134 -5.17 8.85 -9.45
CA LYS A 134 -5.18 9.40 -8.07
C LYS A 134 -5.36 8.32 -6.99
N PHE A 135 -5.90 7.15 -7.37
CA PHE A 135 -6.11 5.99 -6.51
C PHE A 135 -4.83 5.46 -5.84
N PHE A 136 -3.76 5.26 -6.62
CA PHE A 136 -2.49 4.77 -6.06
C PHE A 136 -1.80 5.86 -5.23
N GLN A 137 -1.96 7.14 -5.60
CA GLN A 137 -1.41 8.27 -4.84
C GLN A 137 -1.99 8.33 -3.41
N SER A 138 -3.31 8.18 -3.26
CA SER A 138 -3.95 8.17 -1.93
C SER A 138 -3.45 7.01 -1.07
N THR A 139 -3.31 5.81 -1.66
CA THR A 139 -2.80 4.63 -0.95
C THR A 139 -1.34 4.83 -0.52
N HIS A 140 -0.49 5.39 -1.38
CA HIS A 140 0.89 5.72 -1.05
C HIS A 140 0.97 6.73 0.09
N LEU A 141 0.13 7.77 0.07
CA LEU A 141 0.10 8.80 1.12
C LEU A 141 -0.25 8.20 2.49
N LEU A 142 -1.29 7.38 2.56
CA LEU A 142 -1.68 6.66 3.78
C LEU A 142 -0.52 5.81 4.32
N LEU A 143 0.16 5.08 3.43
CA LEU A 143 1.29 4.23 3.79
C LEU A 143 2.48 5.05 4.33
N TYR A 144 2.78 6.22 3.72
CA TYR A 144 3.80 7.14 4.21
C TYR A 144 3.45 7.72 5.59
N VAL A 145 2.19 8.10 5.82
CA VAL A 145 1.73 8.63 7.11
C VAL A 145 1.88 7.58 8.22
N GLY A 146 1.44 6.34 7.97
CA GLY A 146 1.61 5.24 8.94
C GLY A 146 3.07 4.93 9.23
N PHE A 147 3.92 4.92 8.18
CA PHE A 147 5.35 4.67 8.34
C PHE A 147 6.01 5.78 9.15
N LEU A 148 5.69 7.04 8.85
CA LEU A 148 6.23 8.20 9.57
C LEU A 148 5.80 8.18 11.03
N ALA A 149 4.55 7.84 11.33
CA ALA A 149 4.07 7.67 12.70
C ALA A 149 4.91 6.64 13.49
N LEU A 150 5.18 5.47 12.90
CA LEU A 150 5.97 4.43 13.55
C LEU A 150 7.44 4.82 13.71
N VAL A 151 8.04 5.47 12.71
CA VAL A 151 9.41 5.97 12.82
C VAL A 151 9.48 7.02 13.94
N THR A 152 8.53 7.95 13.99
CA THR A 152 8.49 8.97 15.05
C THR A 152 8.29 8.36 16.42
N SER A 153 7.46 7.32 16.57
CA SER A 153 7.29 6.66 17.86
C SER A 153 8.60 6.02 18.32
N ILE A 154 9.30 5.29 17.44
CA ILE A 154 10.60 4.66 17.76
C ILE A 154 11.66 5.70 18.16
N VAL A 155 11.70 6.85 17.47
CA VAL A 155 12.64 7.94 17.77
C VAL A 155 12.27 8.64 19.08
N LEU A 156 10.98 8.87 19.35
CA LEU A 156 10.51 9.55 20.56
C LEU A 156 10.71 8.69 21.82
N THR A 157 10.67 7.36 21.72
CA THR A 157 11.07 6.41 22.78
C THR A 157 12.61 6.46 23.06
N CYS A 158 13.29 7.54 22.68
CA CYS A 158 14.73 7.76 22.88
C CYS A 158 15.05 9.05 23.65
N THR A 159 14.17 9.53 24.51
CA THR A 159 14.52 10.64 25.41
C THR A 159 14.58 10.15 26.85
N ASP A 160 15.47 9.20 27.12
CA ASP A 160 15.95 9.01 28.48
C ASP A 160 17.47 8.89 28.49
N HIS A 161 18.11 10.04 28.68
CA HIS A 161 19.55 10.19 28.77
C HIS A 161 19.97 10.17 30.24
N ASN A 162 19.67 9.13 31.02
CA ASN A 162 20.41 8.80 32.25
C ASN A 162 19.98 7.47 32.89
N GLY A 163 20.61 6.38 32.47
CA GLY A 163 20.38 5.03 33.02
C GLY A 163 21.63 4.32 33.52
N SER A 164 22.77 5.01 33.71
CA SER A 164 23.98 4.45 34.33
C SER A 164 23.82 4.13 35.83
N ARG A 165 22.59 4.07 36.37
CA ARG A 165 22.29 3.80 37.79
C ARG A 165 21.68 2.42 38.07
N GLN A 166 21.29 1.62 37.08
CA GLN A 166 20.63 0.34 37.35
C GLN A 166 21.56 -0.85 37.64
N TYR A 167 22.87 -0.74 37.38
CA TYR A 167 23.82 -1.82 37.70
C TYR A 167 24.33 -1.81 39.15
N GLN A 168 23.99 -0.81 39.97
CA GLN A 168 24.44 -0.75 41.37
C GLN A 168 23.47 -1.39 42.39
N HIS A 169 22.26 -1.79 41.99
CA HIS A 169 21.28 -2.30 42.96
C HIS A 169 21.34 -3.82 43.19
N PHE A 170 22.15 -4.56 42.42
CA PHE A 170 22.23 -6.03 42.54
C PHE A 170 23.36 -6.54 43.45
N ASP A 171 24.33 -5.70 43.82
CA ASP A 171 25.45 -6.12 44.69
C ASP A 171 25.17 -5.98 46.20
N ASN A 172 24.16 -5.20 46.60
CA ASN A 172 23.90 -4.95 48.03
C ASN A 172 23.00 -6.00 48.72
N THR A 173 22.35 -6.90 47.98
CA THR A 173 21.49 -7.93 48.57
C THR A 173 22.27 -9.12 49.15
N HIS A 174 23.56 -9.28 48.80
CA HIS A 174 24.37 -10.37 49.35
C HIS A 174 24.99 -10.09 50.72
N TYR A 175 25.08 -8.82 51.16
CA TYR A 175 25.61 -8.48 52.49
C TYR A 175 24.59 -8.61 53.62
N PHE A 176 23.29 -8.61 53.32
CA PHE A 176 22.27 -8.67 54.37
C PHE A 176 22.07 -10.07 54.98
N TYR A 177 22.37 -11.14 54.23
CA TYR A 177 22.19 -12.50 54.74
C TYR A 177 23.30 -12.99 55.66
N GLN A 178 24.50 -12.39 55.60
CA GLN A 178 25.63 -12.85 56.42
C GLN A 178 25.58 -12.35 57.88
N SER A 179 24.69 -11.41 58.22
CA SER A 179 24.59 -10.88 59.59
C SER A 179 23.64 -11.65 60.52
N TYR A 180 22.87 -12.61 60.01
CA TYR A 180 21.89 -13.37 60.81
C TYR A 180 22.38 -14.76 61.26
N GLU A 181 23.57 -15.19 60.86
CA GLU A 181 24.15 -16.49 61.25
C GLU A 181 25.15 -16.40 62.44
N GLN A 182 25.27 -15.24 63.11
CA GLN A 182 26.23 -15.06 64.23
C GLN A 182 25.61 -14.63 65.57
N THR A 183 24.32 -14.90 65.80
CA THR A 183 23.69 -14.82 67.14
C THR A 183 22.90 -16.07 67.42
#